data_AF-A0A925KEE2-F1
#
_entry.id   AF-A0A925KEE2-F1
#
_cell.length_a   1.000
_cell.length_b   1.000
_cell.length_c   1.000
_cell.angle_alpha   90.00
_cell.angle_beta   90.00
_cell.angle_gamma   90.00
#
_symmetry.space_group_name_H-M   'P 1'
#
loop_
_entity.id
_entity.type
_entity.pdbx_description
1 polymer ?
#
loop_
_entity_poly.entity_id
_entity_poly.type
_entity_poly.pdbx_seq_one_letter_code
_entity_poly.pdbx_strand_id
1 'polypeptide(L)'
;EAVFDGICELLGHYSAIHTNNNLGVIIASLLLSGGDYHLGITTSVMAGFDTDCNGATVGSILGAMNGASQLPAQWTARLNDTLKSGISDYHPVAISECARRSLDIVRKVNETTHV
;
A
#
# COMPACT_ATOMS: atom_id res chain seq x y z
N GLU A 1 20.27 -0.75 -5.61
CA GLU A 1 21.21 0.12 -4.86
C GLU A 1 21.29 1.50 -5.50
N ALA A 2 21.86 1.67 -6.70
CA ALA A 2 22.01 2.98 -7.35
C ALA A 2 20.76 3.90 -7.38
N VAL A 3 19.55 3.34 -7.56
CA VAL A 3 18.30 4.12 -7.53
C VAL A 3 18.02 4.71 -6.15
N PHE A 4 18.24 3.94 -5.08
CA PHE A 4 18.03 4.39 -3.71
C PHE A 4 19.10 5.37 -3.26
N ASP A 5 20.35 5.16 -3.68
CA ASP A 5 21.43 6.12 -3.45
C ASP A 5 21.08 7.47 -4.07
N GLY A 6 20.58 7.48 -5.31
CA GLY A 6 20.11 8.71 -5.96
C GLY A 6 18.94 9.38 -5.23
N ILE A 7 18.01 8.61 -4.64
CA ILE A 7 16.94 9.16 -3.80
C ILE A 7 17.53 9.79 -2.53
N CYS A 8 18.47 9.14 -1.87
CA CYS A 8 19.15 9.65 -0.67
C CYS A 8 19.96 10.92 -0.97
N GLU A 9 20.66 10.97 -2.09
CA GLU A 9 21.41 12.15 -2.52
C GLU A 9 20.49 13.34 -2.81
N LEU A 10 19.37 13.11 -3.49
CA LEU A 10 18.45 14.18 -3.89
C LEU A 10 17.54 14.63 -2.73
N LEU A 11 17.05 13.70 -1.92
CA LEU A 11 15.94 13.91 -0.98
C LEU A 11 16.26 13.50 0.46
N GLY A 12 17.42 12.92 0.74
CA GLY A 12 17.80 12.41 2.07
C GLY A 12 18.05 13.50 3.13
N HIS A 13 18.05 14.77 2.74
CA HIS A 13 18.11 15.91 3.66
C HIS A 13 16.78 16.16 4.39
N TYR A 14 15.68 15.56 3.94
CA TYR A 14 14.41 15.61 4.65
C TYR A 14 14.35 14.60 5.80
N SER A 15 13.38 14.80 6.70
CA SER A 15 13.07 13.81 7.74
C SER A 15 12.79 12.44 7.13
N ALA A 16 13.12 11.36 7.85
CA ALA A 16 12.89 10.00 7.38
C ALA A 16 11.42 9.70 7.08
N ILE A 17 10.49 10.39 7.73
CA ILE A 17 9.03 10.27 7.53
C ILE A 17 8.45 11.33 6.58
N HIS A 18 9.31 12.10 5.88
CA HIS A 18 8.84 13.16 5.01
C HIS A 18 8.26 12.62 3.70
N THR A 19 7.25 13.30 3.15
CA THR A 19 6.50 12.79 1.98
C THR A 19 7.37 12.59 0.75
N ASN A 20 8.34 13.49 0.49
CA ASN A 20 9.08 13.50 -0.78
C ASN A 20 10.03 12.29 -0.96
N ASN A 21 10.87 12.00 0.03
CA ASN A 21 11.78 10.85 -0.03
C ASN A 21 11.00 9.53 -0.01
N ASN A 22 9.93 9.44 0.79
CA ASN A 22 9.07 8.25 0.82
C ASN A 22 8.31 8.05 -0.51
N LEU A 23 7.84 9.12 -1.15
CA LEU A 23 7.28 9.03 -2.51
C LEU A 23 8.32 8.51 -3.52
N GLY A 24 9.58 8.96 -3.43
CA GLY A 24 10.68 8.43 -4.24
C GLY A 24 10.85 6.92 -4.07
N VAL A 25 10.87 6.44 -2.82
CA VAL A 25 10.94 5.00 -2.49
C VAL A 25 9.75 4.23 -3.07
N ILE A 26 8.53 4.74 -2.91
CA ILE A 26 7.31 4.11 -3.42
C ILE A 26 7.37 3.95 -4.94
N ILE A 27 7.69 5.02 -5.67
CA ILE A 27 7.78 4.99 -7.13
C ILE A 27 8.88 4.04 -7.60
N ALA A 28 10.07 4.11 -7.00
CA ALA A 28 11.17 3.19 -7.33
C ALA A 28 10.77 1.73 -7.11
N SER A 29 10.11 1.42 -5.99
CA SER A 29 9.68 0.07 -5.65
C SER A 29 8.64 -0.48 -6.63
N LEU A 30 7.67 0.35 -7.03
CA LEU A 30 6.65 -0.03 -8.03
C LEU A 30 7.26 -0.31 -9.41
N LEU A 31 8.20 0.52 -9.84
CA LEU A 31 8.87 0.36 -11.14
C LEU A 31 9.79 -0.87 -11.14
N LEU A 32 10.59 -1.05 -10.09
CA LEU A 32 11.55 -2.14 -9.98
C LEU A 32 10.88 -3.49 -9.76
N SER A 33 9.70 -3.53 -9.14
CA SER A 33 8.99 -4.79 -8.93
C SER A 33 8.34 -5.35 -10.20
N GLY A 34 8.10 -4.51 -11.21
CA GLY A 34 7.45 -4.94 -12.46
C GLY A 34 6.06 -5.54 -12.24
N GLY A 35 5.36 -5.15 -11.17
CA GLY A 35 4.06 -5.71 -10.78
C GLY A 35 4.13 -6.90 -9.82
N ASP A 36 5.32 -7.42 -9.49
CA ASP A 36 5.48 -8.47 -8.49
C ASP A 36 5.19 -7.93 -7.08
N TYR A 37 4.19 -8.55 -6.41
CA TYR A 37 3.70 -8.09 -5.11
C TYR A 37 4.72 -8.28 -3.99
N HIS A 38 5.42 -9.42 -3.96
CA HIS A 38 6.40 -9.71 -2.93
C HIS A 38 7.59 -8.79 -3.08
N LEU A 39 8.16 -8.71 -4.28
CA LEU A 39 9.30 -7.87 -4.60
C LEU A 39 8.98 -6.39 -4.34
N GLY A 40 7.79 -5.91 -4.70
CA GLY A 40 7.40 -4.53 -4.44
C GLY A 40 7.41 -4.16 -2.96
N ILE A 41 6.76 -4.97 -2.13
CA ILE A 41 6.73 -4.75 -0.68
C ILE A 41 8.11 -4.89 -0.07
N THR A 42 8.87 -5.95 -0.40
CA THR A 42 10.19 -6.13 0.20
C THR A 42 11.15 -5.04 -0.25
N THR A 43 11.07 -4.59 -1.50
CA THR A 43 11.91 -3.49 -2.00
C THR A 43 11.62 -2.19 -1.25
N SER A 44 10.34 -1.86 -1.00
CA SER A 44 9.97 -0.62 -0.30
C SER A 44 10.31 -0.66 1.19
N VAL A 45 10.23 -1.82 1.83
CA VAL A 45 10.64 -2.01 3.24
C VAL A 45 12.16 -1.98 3.37
N MET A 46 12.89 -2.67 2.48
CA MET A 46 14.35 -2.73 2.52
C MET A 46 15.02 -1.40 2.18
N ALA A 47 14.30 -0.49 1.50
CA ALA A 47 14.74 0.87 1.24
C ALA A 47 14.91 1.74 2.50
N GLY A 48 14.30 1.34 3.62
CA GLY A 48 14.30 2.10 4.87
C GLY A 48 13.30 3.26 4.86
N PHE A 49 13.65 4.36 5.54
CA PHE A 49 12.75 5.49 5.80
C PHE A 49 11.45 5.05 6.52
N ASP A 50 10.28 5.47 6.03
CA ASP A 50 8.99 5.17 6.64
C ASP A 50 8.44 3.81 6.16
N THR A 51 9.08 2.74 6.62
CA THR A 51 8.94 1.40 6.04
C THR A 51 7.51 0.83 6.05
N ASP A 52 6.72 1.13 7.08
CA ASP A 52 5.33 0.69 7.19
C ASP A 52 4.44 1.43 6.18
N CYS A 53 4.54 2.76 6.11
CA CYS A 53 3.82 3.56 5.12
C CYS A 53 4.21 3.18 3.70
N ASN A 54 5.50 3.07 3.39
CA ASN A 54 6.00 2.69 2.07
C ASN A 54 5.51 1.28 1.68
N GLY A 55 5.60 0.31 2.59
CA GLY A 55 5.07 -1.04 2.41
C GLY A 55 3.57 -1.05 2.15
N ALA A 56 2.81 -0.31 2.97
CA ALA A 56 1.35 -0.22 2.85
C ALA A 56 0.91 0.44 1.53
N THR A 57 1.56 1.53 1.13
CA THR A 57 1.25 2.23 -0.13
C THR A 57 1.59 1.37 -1.34
N VAL A 58 2.79 0.79 -1.40
CA VAL A 58 3.18 -0.09 -2.52
C VAL A 58 2.28 -1.33 -2.58
N GLY A 59 2.02 -1.95 -1.43
CA GLY A 59 1.14 -3.12 -1.33
C GLY A 59 -0.30 -2.83 -1.76
N SER A 60 -0.87 -1.68 -1.40
CA SER A 60 -2.23 -1.32 -1.82
C SER A 60 -2.34 -1.08 -3.33
N ILE A 61 -1.34 -0.41 -3.93
CA ILE A 61 -1.28 -0.18 -5.38
C ILE A 61 -1.14 -1.51 -6.13
N LEU A 62 -0.18 -2.35 -5.76
CA LEU A 62 0.02 -3.64 -6.40
C LEU A 62 -1.18 -4.59 -6.17
N GLY A 63 -1.82 -4.51 -5.00
CA GLY A 63 -3.04 -5.27 -4.73
C GLY A 63 -4.22 -4.85 -5.57
N ALA A 64 -4.38 -3.54 -5.81
CA ALA A 64 -5.40 -3.03 -6.74
C ALA A 64 -5.10 -3.43 -8.19
N MET A 65 -3.84 -3.35 -8.62
CA MET A 65 -3.40 -3.73 -9.97
C MET A 65 -3.58 -5.22 -10.25
N ASN A 66 -3.17 -6.08 -9.31
CA ASN A 66 -3.19 -7.53 -9.50
C ASN A 66 -4.55 -8.14 -9.16
N GLY A 67 -5.35 -7.48 -8.32
CA GLY A 67 -6.61 -8.01 -7.80
C GLY A 67 -6.40 -8.97 -6.63
N ALA A 68 -7.34 -8.95 -5.68
CA ALA A 68 -7.21 -9.66 -4.40
C ALA A 68 -7.02 -11.18 -4.53
N SER A 69 -7.60 -11.80 -5.55
CA SER A 69 -7.47 -13.25 -5.81
C SER A 69 -6.09 -13.68 -6.29
N GLN A 70 -5.27 -12.74 -6.79
CA GLN A 70 -3.91 -13.01 -7.27
C GLN A 70 -2.84 -12.72 -6.22
N LEU A 71 -3.22 -12.25 -5.02
CA LEU A 71 -2.27 -11.94 -3.96
C LEU A 71 -1.67 -13.21 -3.35
N PRO A 72 -0.34 -13.28 -3.11
CA PRO A 72 0.28 -14.48 -2.57
C PRO A 72 -0.23 -14.79 -1.16
N ALA A 73 -0.69 -16.02 -0.94
CA ALA A 73 -1.27 -16.46 0.33
C ALA A 73 -0.32 -16.29 1.54
N GLN A 74 0.99 -16.36 1.33
CA GLN A 74 1.99 -16.13 2.39
C GLN A 74 1.87 -14.73 3.04
N TRP A 75 1.39 -13.74 2.27
CA TRP A 75 1.17 -12.37 2.75
C TRP A 75 -0.23 -12.19 3.35
N THR A 76 -1.26 -12.75 2.71
CA THR A 76 -2.66 -12.45 3.05
C THR A 76 -3.25 -13.42 4.08
N ALA A 77 -2.91 -14.71 4.04
CA ALA A 77 -3.56 -15.73 4.88
C ALA A 77 -3.31 -15.51 6.38
N ARG A 78 -2.14 -14.96 6.74
CA ARG A 78 -1.76 -14.70 8.14
C ARG A 78 -2.54 -13.55 8.78
N LEU A 79 -3.17 -12.70 7.97
CA LEU A 79 -3.99 -11.58 8.44
C LEU A 79 -5.38 -12.03 8.91
N ASN A 80 -5.79 -13.26 8.56
CA ASN A 80 -7.11 -13.83 8.92
C ASN A 80 -8.27 -12.89 8.58
N ASP A 81 -8.15 -12.15 7.47
CA ASP A 81 -9.11 -11.12 7.04
C ASP A 81 -9.53 -10.16 8.17
N THR A 82 -8.63 -9.86 9.12
CA THR A 82 -8.97 -9.11 10.34
C THR A 82 -8.18 -7.81 10.44
N LEU A 83 -8.88 -6.68 10.51
CA LEU A 83 -8.32 -5.37 10.81
C LEU A 83 -8.64 -4.95 12.25
N LYS A 84 -7.59 -4.47 12.94
CA LYS A 84 -7.75 -3.83 14.25
C LYS A 84 -7.76 -2.32 14.15
N SER A 85 -8.91 -1.70 14.44
CA SER A 85 -9.08 -0.25 14.39
C SER A 85 -9.00 0.36 15.79
N GLY A 86 -8.47 1.58 15.89
CA GLY A 86 -8.53 2.39 17.11
C GLY A 86 -9.86 3.14 17.28
N ILE A 87 -10.78 3.02 16.33
CA ILE A 87 -12.11 3.66 16.37
C ILE A 87 -13.03 2.81 17.27
N SER A 88 -13.60 3.44 18.31
CA SER A 88 -14.58 2.80 19.20
C SER A 88 -15.71 2.16 18.40
N ASP A 89 -16.12 0.97 18.81
CA ASP A 89 -17.23 0.21 18.22
C ASP A 89 -17.02 -0.20 16.75
N TYR A 90 -15.80 -0.05 16.23
CA TYR A 90 -15.45 -0.36 14.85
C TYR A 90 -14.24 -1.31 14.75
N HIS A 91 -14.04 -2.14 15.76
CA HIS A 91 -12.98 -3.14 15.84
C HIS A 91 -13.47 -4.40 16.58
N PRO A 92 -13.16 -5.63 16.11
CA PRO A 92 -12.57 -5.99 14.81
C PRO A 92 -13.52 -5.83 13.63
N VAL A 93 -12.94 -5.48 12.49
CA VAL A 93 -13.64 -5.39 11.20
C VAL A 93 -12.87 -6.21 10.17
N ALA A 94 -13.58 -6.84 9.23
CA ALA A 94 -12.92 -7.61 8.21
C ALA A 94 -12.23 -6.70 7.17
N ILE A 95 -11.06 -7.09 6.66
CA ILE A 95 -10.37 -6.31 5.61
C ILE A 95 -11.22 -6.31 4.34
N SER A 96 -11.80 -7.47 4.00
CA SER A 96 -12.75 -7.64 2.90
C SER A 96 -13.99 -6.76 3.06
N GLU A 97 -14.49 -6.61 4.29
CA GLU A 97 -15.63 -5.74 4.60
C GLU A 97 -15.29 -4.26 4.37
N CYS A 98 -14.10 -3.81 4.78
CA CYS A 98 -13.63 -2.46 4.48
C CYS A 98 -13.56 -2.22 2.96
N ALA A 99 -12.98 -3.16 2.20
CA ALA A 99 -12.89 -3.06 0.74
C ALA A 99 -14.27 -3.02 0.07
N ARG A 100 -15.19 -3.89 0.50
CA ARG A 100 -16.58 -3.95 0.00
C ARG A 100 -17.32 -2.64 0.24
N ARG A 101 -17.22 -2.08 1.45
CA ARG A 101 -17.86 -0.81 1.80
C ARG A 101 -17.34 0.36 0.98
N SER A 102 -16.03 0.41 0.72
CA SER A 102 -15.44 1.41 -0.16
C SER A 102 -16.02 1.33 -1.57
N LEU A 103 -16.19 0.13 -2.12
CA LEU A 103 -16.83 -0.08 -3.43
C LEU A 103 -18.30 0.32 -3.42
N ASP A 104 -19.05 0.01 -2.37
CA ASP A 104 -20.47 0.38 -2.26
C ASP A 104 -20.67 1.90 -2.25
N ILE A 105 -19.75 2.66 -1.64
CA ILE A 105 -19.76 4.13 -1.69
C ILE A 105 -19.58 4.62 -3.12
N VAL A 106 -18.58 4.09 -3.84
CA VAL A 106 -18.31 4.45 -5.24
C VAL A 106 -19.54 4.17 -6.12
N ARG A 107 -20.19 3.01 -5.95
CA ARG A 107 -21.41 2.64 -6.69
C ARG A 107 -22.55 3.61 -6.46
N LYS A 108 -22.83 3.96 -5.19
CA LYS A 108 -23.89 4.92 -4.84
C LYS A 108 -23.64 6.31 -5.42
N VAL A 109 -22.40 6.78 -5.38
CA VAL A 109 -22.03 8.08 -5.97
C VAL A 109 -22.25 8.06 -7.48
N ASN A 110 -21.87 6.97 -8.16
CA ASN A 110 -22.09 6.84 -9.60
C ASN A 110 -23.58 6.78 -9.96
N GLU A 111 -24.39 6.04 -9.22
CA GLU A 111 -25.85 6.00 -9.41
C GLU A 111 -26.50 7.39 -9.26
N THR A 112 -26.03 8.20 -8.31
CA THR A 112 -26.56 9.55 -8.06
C THR A 112 -26.11 10.56 -9.12
N THR A 113 -24.94 10.35 -9.74
CA THR A 113 -24.36 11.27 -10.75
C THR A 113 -24.98 11.07 -12.15
N HIS A 114 -25.67 9.95 -12.37
CA HIS A 114 -26.36 9.63 -13.62
C HIS A 114 -27.87 9.91 -13.58
N VAL A 115 -28.35 10.70 -12.61
CA VAL A 115 -29.73 11.21 -12.51
C VAL A 115 -29.75 12.71 -12.82
#